data_AF-A0A1M5SZG9-F1
#
_entry.id   AF-A0A1M5SZG9-F1
#
_cell.length_a   1.000
_cell.length_b   1.000
_cell.length_c   1.000
_cell.angle_alpha   90.00
_cell.angle_beta   90.00
_cell.angle_gamma   90.00
#
_symmetry.space_group_name_H-M   'P 1'
#
loop_
_entity.id
_entity.type
_entity.pdbx_description
1 polymer ?
#
loop_
_entity_poly.entity_id
_entity_poly.type
_entity_poly.pdbx_seq_one_letter_code
_entity_poly.pdbx_strand_id
1 'polypeptide(L)' 'MELDAEMRRKIAVSVGAVVVFIALLIFIGIQYTNGHDLSEIGAYYFVGAIGLFIVLMAAAGMLLDRGE' A
#
# COMPACT_ATOMS: atom_id res chain seq x y z
N MET A 1 11.19 24.15 -7.15
CA MET A 1 10.97 23.24 -8.29
C MET A 1 9.51 23.34 -8.68
N GLU A 2 9.23 23.92 -9.84
CA GLU A 2 7.89 23.92 -10.47
C GLU A 2 7.63 22.51 -10.98
N LEU A 3 7.18 21.64 -10.08
CA LEU A 3 6.69 20.33 -10.46
C LEU A 3 5.35 20.57 -11.16
N ASP A 4 5.28 20.17 -12.43
CA ASP A 4 4.04 20.15 -13.19
C ASP A 4 2.94 19.49 -12.35
N ALA A 5 1.73 20.07 -12.34
CA ALA A 5 0.66 19.65 -11.45
C ALA A 5 0.33 18.15 -11.62
N GLU A 6 0.52 17.65 -12.83
CA GLU A 6 0.38 16.24 -13.19
C GLU A 6 1.45 15.35 -12.53
N MET A 7 2.73 15.76 -12.58
CA MET A 7 3.82 14.99 -12.00
C MET A 7 3.72 14.94 -10.46
N ARG A 8 3.23 16.02 -9.84
CA ARG A 8 2.87 16.02 -8.41
C ARG A 8 1.78 15.00 -8.09
N ARG A 9 0.75 14.89 -8.92
CA ARG A 9 -0.35 13.94 -8.72
C ARG A 9 0.14 12.49 -8.86
N LYS A 10 0.99 12.20 -9.84
CA LYS A 10 1.60 10.87 -10.02
C LYS A 10 2.39 10.44 -8.77
N ILE A 11 3.24 11.33 -8.25
CA ILE A 11 4.02 11.07 -7.03
C ILE A 11 3.09 10.92 -5.81
N ALA A 12 2.12 11.81 -5.64
CA ALA A 12 1.21 11.80 -4.50
C ALA A 12 0.40 10.50 -4.40
N VAL A 13 -0.08 9.96 -5.53
CA VAL A 13 -0.83 8.70 -5.57
C VAL A 13 0.05 7.51 -5.18
N SER A 14 1.25 7.41 -5.75
CA SER A 14 2.18 6.32 -5.43
C SER A 14 2.65 6.37 -3.97
N VAL A 15 2.99 7.56 -3.47
CA VAL A 15 3.36 7.75 -2.05
C VAL A 15 2.18 7.41 -1.14
N GLY A 16 0.96 7.85 -1.50
CA GLY A 16 -0.26 7.51 -0.76
C GLY A 16 -0.49 6.01 -0.67
N ALA A 17 -0.33 5.28 -1.76
CA ALA A 17 -0.48 3.82 -1.78
C ALA A 17 0.53 3.12 -0.85
N VAL A 18 1.80 3.58 -0.86
CA VAL A 18 2.84 3.06 0.04
C VAL A 18 2.52 3.34 1.50
N VAL A 19 2.08 4.55 1.83
CA VAL A 19 1.70 4.92 3.21
C VAL A 19 0.53 4.06 3.71
N VAL A 20 -0.49 3.85 2.88
CA VAL A 20 -1.62 2.97 3.21
C VAL A 20 -1.16 1.55 3.46
N PHE A 21 -0.25 1.02 2.63
CA PHE A 21 0.29 -0.32 2.81
C PHE A 21 1.07 -0.46 4.12
N ILE A 22 1.96 0.50 4.44
CA ILE A 22 2.70 0.49 5.70
C ILE A 22 1.76 0.52 6.90
N ALA A 23 0.72 1.37 6.87
CA ALA A 23 -0.26 1.44 7.95
C ALA A 23 -1.01 0.11 8.14
N LEU A 24 -1.35 -0.58 7.05
CA LEU A 24 -1.95 -1.91 7.06
C LEU A 24 -1.03 -2.95 7.71
N LEU A 25 0.27 -2.95 7.37
CA LEU A 25 1.24 -3.88 7.96
C LEU A 25 1.41 -3.63 9.46
N ILE A 26 1.49 -2.36 9.88
CA ILE A 26 1.54 -2.00 11.30
C ILE A 26 0.29 -2.48 12.02
N PHE A 27 -0.89 -2.27 11.45
CA PHE A 27 -2.16 -2.73 12.02
C PHE A 27 -2.18 -4.26 12.19
N ILE A 28 -1.75 -5.01 11.18
CA ILE A 28 -1.66 -6.48 11.26
C ILE A 28 -0.66 -6.90 12.34
N GLY A 29 0.49 -6.24 12.40
CA GLY A 29 1.51 -6.50 13.42
C GLY A 29 0.97 -6.28 14.84
N ILE A 30 0.25 -5.19 15.08
CA ILE A 30 -0.32 -4.90 16.41
C ILE A 30 -1.41 -5.90 16.79
N GLN A 31 -2.29 -6.27 15.85
CA GLN A 31 -3.46 -7.11 16.15
C GLN A 31 -3.18 -8.61 16.21
N TYR A 32 -2.19 -9.09 15.45
CA TYR A 32 -1.99 -10.54 15.25
C TYR A 32 -0.62 -11.05 15.71
N THR A 33 0.22 -10.20 16.30
CA THR A 33 1.47 -10.66 16.94
C THR A 33 1.18 -11.09 18.37
N ASN A 34 1.49 -12.34 18.71
CA ASN A 34 1.41 -12.86 20.07
C ASN A 34 2.83 -13.08 20.61
N GLY A 35 3.34 -12.12 21.38
CA GLY A 35 4.73 -12.15 21.84
C GLY A 35 5.70 -11.80 20.72
N HIS A 36 6.50 -12.77 20.26
CA HIS A 36 7.46 -12.60 19.16
C HIS A 36 7.01 -13.28 17.85
N ASP A 37 5.94 -14.07 17.88
CA ASP A 37 5.47 -14.82 16.73
C ASP A 37 4.18 -14.20 16.17
N LEU A 38 4.11 -14.15 14.84
CA LEU A 38 2.89 -13.79 14.15
C LEU A 38 1.94 -14.98 14.20
N SER A 39 0.70 -14.74 14.64
CA SER A 39 -0.36 -15.75 14.58
C SER A 39 -0.53 -16.28 13.16
N GLU A 40 -0.90 -17.56 13.01
CA GLU A 40 -1.21 -18.19 11.73
C GLU A 40 -2.23 -17.37 10.91
N ILE A 41 -3.27 -16.86 11.57
CA ILE A 41 -4.27 -15.97 10.95
C ILE A 41 -3.64 -14.64 10.51
N GLY A 42 -2.73 -14.09 11.32
CA GLY A 42 -1.96 -12.90 10.98
C GLY A 42 -1.09 -13.08 9.74
N ALA A 43 -0.50 -14.27 9.56
CA ALA A 43 0.29 -14.59 8.38
C ALA A 43 -0.56 -14.59 7.10
N TYR A 44 -1.78 -15.16 7.14
CA TYR A 44 -2.70 -15.09 6.01
C TYR A 44 -3.10 -13.64 5.67
N TYR A 45 -3.40 -12.82 6.68
CA TYR A 45 -3.69 -11.40 6.46
C TYR A 45 -2.49 -10.63 5.90
N PHE A 46 -1.28 -10.96 6.33
CA PHE A 46 -0.05 -10.35 5.84
C PHE A 46 0.15 -10.64 4.34
N VAL A 47 -0.01 -11.90 3.93
CA VAL A 47 0.04 -12.29 2.50
C VAL A 47 -1.07 -11.59 1.71
N GLY A 48 -2.29 -11.53 2.26
CA GLY A 48 -3.40 -10.80 1.67
C GLY A 48 -3.13 -9.30 1.49
N ALA A 49 -2.48 -8.67 2.47
CA ALA A 49 -2.10 -7.26 2.40
C ALA A 49 -1.06 -7.00 1.29
N ILE A 50 -0.12 -7.91 1.08
CA ILE A 50 0.83 -7.85 -0.05
C ILE A 50 0.07 -7.93 -1.38
N GLY A 51 -0.84 -8.90 -1.52
CA GLY A 51 -1.67 -9.04 -2.72
C GLY A 51 -2.50 -7.78 -3.01
N LEU A 52 -3.13 -7.23 -1.98
CA LEU A 52 -3.88 -5.98 -2.05
C LEU A 52 -2.99 -4.80 -2.48
N PHE A 53 -1.78 -4.69 -1.95
CA PHE A 53 -0.84 -3.65 -2.33
C PHE A 53 -0.44 -3.73 -3.80
N ILE A 54 -0.20 -4.92 -4.32
CA ILE A 54 0.09 -5.13 -5.75
C ILE A 54 -1.09 -4.65 -6.61
N VAL A 55 -2.32 -5.01 -6.22
CA VAL A 55 -3.54 -4.55 -6.92
C VAL A 55 -3.70 -3.03 -6.83
N LEU A 56 -3.43 -2.42 -5.67
CA LEU A 56 -3.46 -0.96 -5.51
C LEU A 56 -2.44 -0.28 -6.42
N MET A 57 -1.23 -0.80 -6.53
CA MET A 57 -0.20 -0.23 -7.41
C MET A 57 -0.55 -0.42 -8.89
N ALA A 58 -1.13 -1.57 -9.26
CA ALA A 58 -1.66 -1.78 -10.61
C ALA A 58 -2.80 -0.80 -10.94
N ALA A 59 -3.73 -0.60 -10.00
CA ALA A 59 -4.82 0.37 -10.15
C ALA A 59 -4.29 1.81 -10.22
N ALA A 60 -3.31 2.16 -9.39
CA ALA A 60 -2.63 3.46 -9.46
C ALA A 60 -2.00 3.68 -10.84
N GLY A 61 -1.28 2.68 -11.38
CA GLY A 61 -0.75 2.73 -12.74
C GLY A 61 -1.84 2.96 -13.79
N MET A 62 -2.94 2.21 -13.75
CA MET A 62 -4.07 2.35 -14.68
C MET A 62 -4.82 3.69 -14.55
N LEU A 63 -4.87 4.28 -13.35
CA LEU A 63 -5.49 5.59 -13.10
C LEU A 63 -4.63 6.74 -13.61
N LEU A 64 -3.30 6.57 -13.54
CA LEU A 64 -2.33 7.53 -14.07
C LEU A 64 -2.30 7.51 -15.59
N ASP A 65 -2.36 6.32 -16.21
CA ASP A 65 -2.37 6.11 -17.66
C ASP A 65 -3.61 6.71 -18.34
N ARG A 66 -4.74 6.80 -17.62
CA ARG A 66 -5.97 7.46 -18.10
C ARG A 66 -5.96 8.98 -17.99
N GLY A 67 -4.96 9.56 -17.33
CA GLY A 67 -4.80 11.01 -17.17
C GLY A 67 -3.93 11.65 -18.24
N GLU A 68 -3.27 10.83 -19.07
CA GLU A 68 -2.62 11.21 -20.34
C GLU A 68 -3.63 11.13 -21.50
#